data_AF-A0A0R2KF70-F1
#
_entry.id   AF-A0A0R2KF70-F1
#
_cell.length_a   1.000
_cell.length_b   1.000
_cell.length_c   1.000
_cell.angle_alpha   90.00
_cell.angle_beta   90.00
_cell.angle_gamma   90.00
#
_symmetry.space_group_name_H-M   'P 1'
#
loop_
_entity.id
_entity.type
_entity.pdbx_description
1 polymer ?
#
loop_
_entity_poly.entity_id
_entity_poly.type
_entity_poly.pdbx_seq_one_letter_code
_entity_poly.pdbx_strand_id
1 'polypeptide(L)' 'MIIAAHGNSLRALTKYLEGISDDDIVSLEMATGQPVVYDLDDKLNVVNKEKL' A
#
# COMPACT_ATOMS: atom_id res chain seq x y z
N MET A 1 4.31 -11.48 -6.00
CA MET A 1 2.87 -11.38 -6.35
C MET A 1 2.65 -10.05 -7.04
N ILE A 2 1.75 -9.95 -8.03
CA ILE A 2 1.40 -8.68 -8.68
C ILE A 2 -0.10 -8.46 -8.46
N ILE A 3 -0.48 -7.24 -8.06
CA ILE A 3 -1.88 -6.81 -7.89
C ILE A 3 -2.09 -5.59 -8.78
N ALA A 4 -3.02 -5.70 -9.74
CA ALA A 4 -3.49 -4.56 -10.54
C ALA A 4 -4.95 -4.28 -10.17
N ALA A 5 -5.21 -3.08 -9.65
CA ALA A 5 -6.53 -2.68 -9.16
C ALA A 5 -6.72 -1.15 -9.27
N HIS A 6 -7.85 -0.65 -8.78
CA HIS A 6 -8.18 0.77 -8.77
C HIS A 6 -7.66 1.46 -7.52
N GLY A 7 -7.53 2.80 -7.57
CA GLY A 7 -6.94 3.60 -6.48
C GLY A 7 -7.57 3.38 -5.10
N ASN A 8 -8.91 3.29 -5.00
CA ASN A 8 -9.56 3.07 -3.70
C ASN A 8 -9.27 1.69 -3.11
N SER A 9 -9.24 0.64 -3.94
CA SER A 9 -8.92 -0.72 -3.49
C SER A 9 -7.46 -0.83 -3.06
N LEU A 10 -6.54 -0.22 -3.81
CA LEU A 10 -5.13 -0.18 -3.45
C LEU A 10 -4.87 0.68 -2.20
N ARG A 11 -5.62 1.77 -2.01
CA ARG A 11 -5.57 2.59 -0.79
C ARG A 11 -6.02 1.79 0.42
N ALA A 12 -7.12 1.04 0.31
CA ALA A 12 -7.59 0.17 1.38
C ALA A 12 -6.57 -0.92 1.75
N LEU A 13 -5.95 -1.54 0.74
CA LEU A 13 -4.88 -2.53 0.96
C LEU A 13 -3.66 -1.90 1.63
N THR A 14 -3.24 -0.73 1.17
CA THR A 14 -2.12 0.02 1.76
C THR A 14 -2.42 0.41 3.20
N LYS A 15 -3.64 0.88 3.49
CA LYS A 15 -4.10 1.17 4.86
C LYS A 15 -3.90 -0.04 5.78
N TYR A 16 -4.31 -1.22 5.32
CA TYR A 16 -4.19 -2.46 6.09
C TYR A 16 -2.73 -2.87 6.31
N LEU A 17 -1.91 -2.87 5.26
CA LEU A 17 -0.51 -3.29 5.33
C LEU A 17 0.36 -2.35 6.19
N GLU A 18 0.08 -1.06 6.15
CA GLU A 18 0.86 -0.04 6.87
C GLU A 18 0.24 0.37 8.21
N GLY A 19 -0.93 -0.17 8.56
CA GLY A 19 -1.62 0.17 9.81
C GLY A 19 -2.04 1.65 9.88
N ILE A 20 -2.38 2.26 8.74
CA ILE A 20 -2.75 3.68 8.66
C ILE A 20 -4.12 3.89 9.31
N SER A 21 -4.26 4.95 10.12
CA SER A 21 -5.52 5.30 10.76
C SER A 21 -6.58 5.77 9.75
N ASP A 22 -7.85 5.82 10.16
CA ASP A 22 -8.92 6.39 9.31
C ASP A 22 -8.76 7.89 9.05
N ASP A 23 -8.12 8.62 9.96
CA ASP A 23 -7.89 10.06 9.81
C ASP A 23 -6.71 10.34 8.87
N ASP A 24 -5.71 9.47 8.86
CA ASP A 24 -4.49 9.65 8.05
C ASP A 24 -4.67 9.14 6.61
N ILE A 25 -5.51 8.13 6.39
CA ILE A 25 -5.68 7.51 5.06
C ILE A 25 -6.24 8.48 4.01
N VAL A 26 -6.94 9.52 4.45
CA VAL A 26 -7.52 10.55 3.59
C VAL A 26 -6.44 11.39 2.90
N SER A 27 -5.26 11.49 3.53
CA SER A 27 -4.08 12.19 3.00
C SER A 27 -3.22 11.33 2.07
N LEU A 28 -3.51 10.02 1.96
CA LEU A 28 -2.70 9.11 1.16
C LEU A 28 -2.97 9.29 -0.34
N GLU A 29 -2.01 9.93 -1.01
CA GLU A 29 -1.97 10.03 -2.46
C GLU A 29 -1.37 8.78 -3.12
N MET A 30 -2.09 8.24 -4.11
CA MET A 30 -1.62 7.13 -4.94
C MET A 30 -1.48 7.61 -6.38
N ALA A 31 -0.24 7.66 -6.87
CA ALA A 31 0.03 8.00 -8.26
C ALA A 31 -0.44 6.88 -9.19
N THR A 32 -1.15 7.23 -10.26
CA THR A 32 -1.61 6.28 -11.27
C THR A 32 -0.41 5.74 -12.05
N GLY A 33 -0.33 4.40 -12.16
CA GLY A 33 0.69 3.75 -12.98
C GLY A 33 2.08 3.69 -12.36
N GLN A 34 2.26 4.19 -11.13
CA GLN A 34 3.51 4.02 -10.36
C GLN A 34 3.51 2.64 -9.67
N PRO A 35 4.45 1.74 -10.00
CA PRO A 35 4.60 0.51 -9.25
C PRO A 35 5.07 0.79 -7.82
N VAL A 36 4.53 0.02 -6.87
CA VAL A 36 4.96 0.03 -5.46
C VAL A 36 5.29 -1.40 -5.07
N VAL A 37 6.49 -1.60 -4.55
CA VAL A 37 6.99 -2.89 -4.07
C VAL A 37 6.94 -2.90 -2.56
N TYR A 38 6.33 -3.94 -2.00
CA TYR A 38 6.32 -4.21 -0.57
C TYR A 38 7.07 -5.50 -0.32
N ASP A 39 8.08 -5.42 0.54
CA ASP A 39 8.70 -6.60 1.13
C ASP A 39 7.97 -6.89 2.44
N LEU A 40 7.55 -8.13 2.62
CA LEU A 40 6.81 -8.60 3.78
C LEU A 40 7.58 -9.69 4.51
N ASP A 41 7.50 -9.73 5.84
CA ASP A 41 8.00 -10.86 6.64
C ASP A 41 7.01 -12.05 6.64
N ASP A 42 7.38 -13.14 7.32
CA ASP A 42 6.54 -14.35 7.44
C ASP A 42 5.20 -14.11 8.13
N LYS A 43 5.03 -12.98 8.81
CA LYS A 43 3.82 -12.55 9.50
C LYS A 43 3.05 -11.47 8.72
N LEU A 44 3.47 -11.18 7.49
CA LEU A 44 2.91 -10.16 6.61
C LEU A 44 3.10 -8.71 7.10
N ASN A 45 4.07 -8.46 7.97
CA ASN A 45 4.45 -7.09 8.32
C ASN A 45 5.31 -6.51 7.20
N VAL A 46 5.11 -5.23 6.87
CA VAL A 46 5.94 -4.52 5.90
C VAL A 46 7.34 -4.32 6.48
N VAL A 47 8.35 -4.90 5.83
CA VAL A 47 9.77 -4.70 6.19
C VAL A 47 10.42 -3.62 5.33
N ASN A 48 9.95 -3.43 4.09
CA ASN A 48 10.43 -2.40 3.20
C ASN A 48 9.35 -1.99 2.18
N LYS A 49 9.45 -0.76 1.69
CA LYS A 49 8.56 -0.16 0.69
C LYS A 49 9.36 0.66 -0.30
N GLU A 50 9.23 0.35 -1.58
CA GLU A 50 9.89 1.06 -2.67
C GLU A 50 8.87 1.51 -3.71
N LYS A 51 9.01 2.74 -4.22
CA LYS A 51 8.27 3.24 -5.39
C LYS A 51 9.21 3.21 -6.58
N LEU A 52 8.82 2.55 -7.67
CA LEU A 52 9.65 2.35 -8.87
C LEU A 52 9.35 3.37 -9.95
#